data_AF-A0A4Y8X1C6-F1
#
_entry.id   AF-A0A4Y8X1C6-F1
#
_cell.length_a   1.000
_cell.length_b   1.000
_cell.length_c   1.000
_cell.angle_alpha   90.00
_cell.angle_beta   90.00
_cell.angle_gamma   90.00
#
_symmetry.space_group_name_H-M   'P 1'
#
loop_
_entity.id
_entity.type
_entity.pdbx_description
1 polymer ?
#
loop_
_entity_poly.entity_id
_entity_poly.type
_entity_poly.pdbx_seq_one_letter_code
_entity_poly.pdbx_strand_id
1 'polypeptide(L)'
;MTVTQTTPEATGIGAIIEVETGAMAHGGHCVARHEGRVVFVRHAIPREQVRVVLTEAEPGARFWRGDVVEVLRGSEFRRIHQWKLADSLRAHASGRLPVGGAEFGHIVVHHQRRLKAQVFRDTVARIAGAALEPEVLRAGPEDEPTGQHWRTRNAFAVNPHGHIAMHAHRSAVLLPVRNMPLGVPALDALALWDWDLTGAARVDVATPADGSRPLVLVTPTPQTLADEARLGRLRSRVRQAANATETEISSGFAVPGPKRHSPARIERITGRTWVQESVDPERGAARTFRVTGDGFWQVHRHAPATLVDAVLEDADARPGQIVADLYAGAGLFSAFLADAVGEQGRVYSVEAARQASKDARRNLLSLPQAGVLNGPTDKVLGSWLKEPDRPASGGGLEGRALDTVVLDPPRAGAGRRVVERILALAPGRVVYVSCDPASFARDLAWLREGGYEVERSRVIDLYPDTHHLESVTLLRPAAEVATATR
;
A
#
# COMPACT_ATOMS: atom_id res chain seq x y z
N MET A 1 -41.78 35.16 22.70
CA MET A 1 -41.01 34.01 23.22
C MET A 1 -41.54 32.77 22.52
N THR A 2 -40.88 32.38 21.44
CA THR A 2 -41.28 31.23 20.62
C THR A 2 -40.26 30.15 20.92
N VAL A 3 -40.69 29.15 21.68
CA VAL A 3 -39.88 27.97 22.02
C VAL A 3 -39.66 27.21 20.73
N THR A 4 -38.47 27.33 20.15
CA THR A 4 -38.01 26.47 19.07
C THR A 4 -37.88 25.07 19.64
N GLN A 5 -38.76 24.18 19.21
CA GLN A 5 -38.72 22.76 19.55
C GLN A 5 -37.36 22.19 19.08
N THR A 6 -36.51 21.86 20.04
CA THR A 6 -35.32 21.03 19.82
C THR A 6 -35.77 19.64 19.43
N THR A 7 -35.43 19.22 18.21
CA THR A 7 -35.56 17.86 17.71
C THR A 7 -34.93 16.87 18.72
N PRO A 8 -35.51 15.67 18.96
CA PRO A 8 -34.99 14.73 19.96
C PRO A 8 -33.51 14.39 19.73
N GLU A 9 -32.75 14.19 20.82
CA GLU A 9 -31.33 13.80 20.85
C GLU A 9 -31.05 12.65 19.87
N ALA A 10 -30.54 12.96 18.69
CA ALA A 10 -30.21 12.00 17.66
C ALA A 10 -28.90 11.29 18.05
N THR A 11 -29.00 10.32 18.97
CA THR A 11 -27.87 9.52 19.44
C THR A 11 -28.03 8.06 19.00
N GLY A 12 -26.91 7.39 18.72
CA GLY A 12 -26.88 5.98 18.31
C GLY A 12 -26.64 5.75 16.82
N ILE A 13 -26.43 4.48 16.46
CA ILE A 13 -26.19 4.07 15.07
C ILE A 13 -27.42 4.41 14.22
N GLY A 14 -27.20 5.04 13.06
CA GLY A 14 -28.26 5.48 12.15
C GLY A 14 -28.80 6.88 12.44
N ALA A 15 -28.48 7.47 13.59
CA ALA A 15 -28.85 8.85 13.88
C ALA A 15 -28.11 9.82 12.95
N ILE A 16 -28.78 10.92 12.59
CA ILE A 16 -28.21 11.98 11.74
C ILE A 16 -27.92 13.20 12.60
N ILE A 17 -26.66 13.65 12.57
CA ILE A 17 -26.21 14.84 13.27
C ILE A 17 -25.67 15.88 12.29
N GLU A 18 -25.76 17.16 12.66
CA GLU A 18 -25.13 18.25 11.93
C GLU A 18 -23.82 18.65 12.63
N VAL A 19 -22.74 18.78 11.85
CA VAL A 19 -21.41 19.14 12.36
C VAL A 19 -20.66 20.04 11.39
N GLU A 20 -19.77 20.87 11.94
CA GLU A 20 -18.69 21.50 11.20
C GLU A 20 -17.43 20.62 11.28
N THR A 21 -16.81 20.34 10.13
CA THR A 21 -15.67 19.42 10.04
C THR A 21 -14.35 20.16 10.27
N GLY A 22 -13.50 19.59 11.13
CA GLY A 22 -12.15 20.09 11.41
C GLY A 22 -11.08 19.48 10.49
N ALA A 23 -9.86 19.37 11.02
CA ALA A 23 -8.71 18.83 10.30
C ALA A 23 -8.91 17.37 9.84
N MET A 24 -8.25 17.03 8.73
CA MET A 24 -8.14 15.66 8.25
C MET A 24 -7.19 14.87 9.15
N ALA A 25 -7.65 13.73 9.65
CA ALA A 25 -6.86 12.77 10.41
C ALA A 25 -6.44 11.59 9.52
N HIS A 26 -5.42 10.87 9.98
CA HIS A 26 -5.02 9.59 9.40
C HIS A 26 -6.22 8.62 9.34
N GLY A 27 -6.34 7.89 8.23
CA GLY A 27 -7.49 7.03 7.93
C GLY A 27 -8.57 7.68 7.06
N GLY A 28 -8.39 8.94 6.65
CA GLY A 28 -9.29 9.60 5.68
C GLY A 28 -10.57 10.16 6.30
N HIS A 29 -10.48 10.62 7.54
CA HIS A 29 -11.59 11.19 8.31
C HIS A 29 -11.32 12.64 8.66
N CYS A 30 -12.29 13.53 8.50
CA CYS A 30 -12.26 14.80 9.22
C CYS A 30 -12.64 14.58 10.69
N VAL A 31 -12.01 15.33 11.59
CA VAL A 31 -12.36 15.31 13.01
C VAL A 31 -13.37 16.44 13.28
N ALA A 32 -14.54 16.09 13.78
CA ALA A 32 -15.56 17.04 14.22
C ALA A 32 -15.88 16.84 15.71
N ARG A 33 -16.64 17.77 16.29
CA ARG A 33 -17.21 17.63 17.64
C ARG A 33 -18.71 17.81 17.60
N HIS A 34 -19.41 16.96 18.35
CA HIS A 34 -20.84 17.06 18.57
C HIS A 34 -21.10 16.81 20.05
N GLU A 35 -21.69 17.79 20.75
CA GLU A 35 -21.97 17.71 22.19
C GLU A 35 -20.76 17.28 23.04
N GLY A 36 -19.59 17.85 22.75
CA GLY A 36 -18.33 17.55 23.43
C GLY A 36 -17.65 16.25 23.00
N ARG A 37 -18.33 15.36 22.27
CA ARG A 37 -17.78 14.08 21.77
C ARG A 37 -17.03 14.27 20.47
N VAL A 38 -15.97 13.49 20.27
CA VAL A 38 -15.20 13.47 19.01
C VAL A 38 -15.93 12.58 18.00
N VAL A 39 -16.09 13.07 16.78
CA VAL A 39 -16.69 12.34 15.66
C VAL A 39 -15.69 12.29 14.50
N PHE A 40 -15.37 11.08 14.03
CA PHE A 40 -14.58 10.87 12.81
C PHE A 40 -15.52 10.78 11.61
N VAL A 41 -15.49 11.79 10.76
CA VAL A 41 -16.42 11.98 9.64
C VAL A 41 -15.75 11.60 8.32
N ARG A 42 -16.21 10.52 7.67
CA ARG A 42 -15.78 10.17 6.29
C ARG A 42 -16.56 10.98 5.28
N HIS A 43 -16.00 11.13 4.08
CA HIS A 43 -16.61 11.85 2.96
C HIS A 43 -16.80 13.36 3.19
N ALA A 44 -16.08 13.90 4.18
CA ALA A 44 -15.99 15.32 4.49
C ALA A 44 -14.63 15.90 4.08
N ILE A 45 -14.65 17.19 3.75
CA ILE A 45 -13.47 18.05 3.59
C ILE A 45 -13.41 18.99 4.80
N PRO A 46 -12.22 19.42 5.28
CA PRO A 46 -12.15 20.38 6.37
C PRO A 46 -12.95 21.67 6.10
N ARG A 47 -13.57 22.20 7.16
CA ARG A 47 -14.40 23.43 7.20
C ARG A 47 -15.74 23.34 6.46
N GLU A 48 -16.25 22.15 6.22
CA GLU A 48 -17.59 21.96 5.68
C GLU A 48 -18.64 21.89 6.79
N GLN A 49 -19.86 22.31 6.45
CA GLN A 49 -21.05 22.03 7.27
C GLN A 49 -21.82 20.90 6.61
N VAL A 50 -22.02 19.81 7.35
CA VAL A 50 -22.51 18.55 6.80
C VAL A 50 -23.50 17.88 7.75
N ARG A 51 -24.43 17.10 7.18
CA ARG A 51 -25.18 16.09 7.94
C ARG A 51 -24.46 14.75 7.82
N VAL A 52 -24.31 14.09 8.96
CA VAL A 52 -23.55 12.85 9.11
C VAL A 52 -24.45 11.79 9.70
N VAL A 53 -24.55 10.65 9.03
CA VAL A 53 -25.18 9.46 9.61
C VAL A 53 -24.15 8.72 10.46
N LEU A 54 -24.46 8.45 11.72
CA LEU A 54 -23.58 7.73 12.63
C LEU A 54 -23.54 6.24 12.26
N THR A 55 -22.33 5.74 12.00
CA THR A 55 -22.07 4.33 11.64
C THR A 55 -21.48 3.54 12.80
N GLU A 56 -20.82 4.20 13.75
CA GLU A 56 -20.35 3.66 15.03
C GLU A 56 -20.67 4.68 16.11
N ALA A 57 -21.61 4.36 16.99
CA ALA A 57 -22.08 5.25 18.05
C ALA A 57 -22.71 4.47 19.21
N GLU A 58 -22.07 3.38 19.61
CA GLU A 58 -22.51 2.57 20.75
C GLU A 58 -22.50 3.38 22.05
N PRO A 59 -23.40 3.09 23.01
CA PRO A 59 -23.36 3.70 24.34
C PRO A 59 -21.98 3.50 25.00
N GLY A 60 -21.40 4.59 25.50
CA GLY A 60 -20.07 4.57 26.15
C GLY A 60 -18.87 4.62 25.21
N ALA A 61 -19.06 4.70 23.89
CA ALA A 61 -17.97 4.86 22.94
C ALA A 61 -17.18 6.16 23.18
N ARG A 62 -15.84 6.07 23.19
CA ARG A 62 -14.94 7.23 23.44
C ARG A 62 -14.97 8.26 22.31
N PHE A 63 -15.37 7.83 21.11
CA PHE A 63 -15.56 8.65 19.93
C PHE A 63 -16.64 7.98 19.07
N TRP A 64 -17.20 8.73 18.12
CA TRP A 64 -18.12 8.21 17.12
C TRP A 64 -17.51 8.21 15.73
N ARG A 65 -18.10 7.44 14.82
CA ARG A 65 -17.82 7.52 13.38
C ARG A 65 -19.11 7.73 12.61
N GLY A 66 -18.99 8.42 11.49
CA GLY A 66 -20.11 8.58 10.57
C GLY A 66 -19.67 8.96 9.18
N ASP A 67 -20.60 8.81 8.24
CA ASP A 67 -20.41 9.17 6.84
C ASP A 67 -21.26 10.41 6.52
N VAL A 68 -20.72 11.35 5.75
CA VAL A 68 -21.51 12.48 5.23
C VAL A 68 -22.63 11.96 4.34
N VAL A 69 -23.85 12.43 4.58
CA VAL A 69 -25.04 12.11 3.77
C VAL A 69 -25.63 13.32 3.09
N GLU A 70 -25.31 14.53 3.56
CA GLU A 70 -25.71 15.80 2.97
C GLU A 70 -24.63 16.86 3.24
N VAL A 71 -24.38 17.72 2.25
CA VAL A 71 -23.44 18.84 2.37
C VAL A 71 -24.24 20.14 2.37
N LEU A 72 -24.28 20.82 3.52
CA LEU A 72 -25.01 22.07 3.71
C LEU A 72 -24.18 23.28 3.25
N ARG A 73 -22.87 23.23 3.52
CA ARG A 73 -21.87 24.19 3.02
C ARG A 73 -20.62 23.43 2.59
N GLY A 74 -20.42 23.34 1.28
CA GLY A 74 -19.34 22.59 0.67
C GLY A 74 -18.04 23.39 0.55
N SER A 75 -16.92 22.68 0.57
CA SER A 75 -15.61 23.23 0.24
C SER A 75 -15.50 23.50 -1.26
N GLU A 76 -14.75 24.53 -1.65
CA GLU A 76 -14.37 24.78 -3.06
C GLU A 76 -13.60 23.60 -3.70
N PHE A 77 -12.97 22.76 -2.87
CA PHE A 77 -12.21 21.59 -3.29
C PHE A 77 -13.09 20.33 -3.45
N ARG A 78 -14.40 20.42 -3.19
CA ARG A 78 -15.32 19.31 -3.37
C ARG A 78 -15.61 19.10 -4.85
N ARG A 79 -15.56 17.84 -5.29
CA ARG A 79 -16.01 17.39 -6.62
C ARG A 79 -17.06 16.31 -6.49
N ILE A 80 -17.75 16.04 -7.60
CA ILE A 80 -18.58 14.83 -7.70
C ILE A 80 -17.68 13.61 -7.55
N HIS A 81 -18.11 12.67 -6.73
CA HIS A 81 -17.37 11.44 -6.47
C HIS A 81 -17.19 10.65 -7.77
N GLN A 82 -15.94 10.33 -8.13
CA GLN A 82 -15.62 9.67 -9.40
C GLN A 82 -16.22 8.25 -9.51
N TRP A 83 -16.34 7.56 -8.37
CA TRP A 83 -16.95 6.24 -8.32
C TRP A 83 -18.32 6.26 -7.63
N LYS A 84 -19.41 6.10 -8.40
CA LYS A 84 -20.79 6.15 -7.87
C LYS A 84 -21.03 5.21 -6.68
N LEU A 85 -20.43 4.02 -6.68
CA LEU A 85 -20.62 3.04 -5.60
C LEU A 85 -19.98 3.49 -4.28
N ALA A 86 -18.91 4.29 -4.33
CA ALA A 86 -18.21 4.80 -3.15
C ALA A 86 -18.73 6.18 -2.68
N ASP A 87 -19.60 6.81 -3.47
CA ASP A 87 -20.25 8.08 -3.13
C ASP A 87 -21.27 7.89 -1.99
N SER A 88 -20.96 8.43 -0.81
CA SER A 88 -21.81 8.32 0.38
C SER A 88 -23.16 9.03 0.22
N LEU A 89 -23.21 10.20 -0.43
CA LEU A 89 -24.45 10.95 -0.63
C LEU A 89 -25.42 10.13 -1.49
N ARG A 90 -24.92 9.57 -2.61
CA ARG A 90 -25.71 8.69 -3.48
C ARG A 90 -26.07 7.38 -2.79
N ALA A 91 -25.16 6.83 -1.99
CA ALA A 91 -25.41 5.59 -1.27
C ALA A 91 -26.58 5.77 -0.30
N HIS A 92 -26.54 6.82 0.51
CA HIS A 92 -27.60 7.15 1.45
C HIS A 92 -28.94 7.41 0.76
N ALA A 93 -28.95 8.22 -0.31
CA ALA A 93 -30.16 8.52 -1.08
C ALA A 93 -30.83 7.27 -1.69
N SER A 94 -30.06 6.19 -1.91
CA SER A 94 -30.55 4.91 -2.42
C SER A 94 -30.72 3.84 -1.33
N GLY A 95 -30.62 4.20 -0.04
CA GLY A 95 -30.75 3.26 1.08
C GLY A 95 -29.65 2.19 1.15
N ARG A 96 -28.46 2.46 0.61
CA ARG A 96 -27.32 1.52 0.59
C ARG A 96 -26.11 2.10 1.32
N LEU A 97 -25.13 1.23 1.59
CA LEU A 97 -23.82 1.64 2.10
C LEU A 97 -22.85 1.95 0.94
N PRO A 98 -21.89 2.89 1.12
CA PRO A 98 -20.83 3.10 0.14
C PRO A 98 -19.76 2.00 0.21
N VAL A 99 -19.19 1.62 -0.94
CA VAL A 99 -17.99 0.76 -0.97
C VAL A 99 -16.77 1.50 -0.42
N GLY A 100 -15.84 0.77 0.19
CA GLY A 100 -14.55 1.33 0.61
C GLY A 100 -13.53 1.41 -0.53
N GLY A 101 -12.37 2.03 -0.27
CA GLY A 101 -11.21 2.03 -1.17
C GLY A 101 -11.12 3.22 -2.12
N ALA A 102 -11.95 4.25 -1.93
CA ALA A 102 -11.87 5.53 -2.65
C ALA A 102 -12.36 6.69 -1.76
N GLU A 103 -11.90 6.74 -0.50
CA GLU A 103 -12.44 7.68 0.50
C GLU A 103 -12.33 9.16 0.08
N PHE A 104 -11.33 9.52 -0.73
CA PHE A 104 -11.07 10.88 -1.20
C PHE A 104 -11.65 11.19 -2.59
N GLY A 105 -12.42 10.28 -3.20
CA GLY A 105 -12.98 10.47 -4.55
C GLY A 105 -13.83 11.73 -4.74
N HIS A 106 -14.31 12.32 -3.64
CA HIS A 106 -15.10 13.56 -3.59
C HIS A 106 -14.24 14.84 -3.43
N ILE A 107 -12.91 14.74 -3.46
CA ILE A 107 -11.95 15.83 -3.28
C ILE A 107 -11.14 15.99 -4.56
N VAL A 108 -10.88 17.22 -5.03
CA VAL A 108 -9.97 17.43 -6.17
C VAL A 108 -8.54 17.00 -5.83
N VAL A 109 -7.85 16.36 -6.79
CA VAL A 109 -6.59 15.63 -6.55
C VAL A 109 -5.48 16.50 -5.92
N HIS A 110 -5.29 17.73 -6.40
CA HIS A 110 -4.26 18.61 -5.83
C HIS A 110 -4.52 18.93 -4.35
N HIS A 111 -5.79 18.99 -3.92
CA HIS A 111 -6.15 19.20 -2.53
C HIS A 111 -5.98 17.92 -1.70
N GLN A 112 -6.23 16.74 -2.28
CA GLN A 112 -5.90 15.46 -1.64
C GLN A 112 -4.42 15.40 -1.23
N ARG A 113 -3.52 15.81 -2.11
CA ARG A 113 -2.07 15.86 -1.84
C ARG A 113 -1.72 16.78 -0.67
N ARG A 114 -2.35 17.96 -0.60
CA ARG A 114 -2.20 18.89 0.54
C ARG A 114 -2.66 18.25 1.85
N LEU A 115 -3.79 17.54 1.83
CA LEU A 115 -4.32 16.85 3.01
C LEU A 115 -3.43 15.67 3.44
N LYS A 116 -2.89 14.89 2.49
CA LYS A 116 -1.93 13.80 2.78
C LYS A 116 -0.65 14.35 3.41
N ALA A 117 -0.10 15.43 2.87
CA ALA A 117 1.05 16.12 3.44
C ALA A 117 0.76 16.63 4.86
N GLN A 118 -0.40 17.26 5.08
CA GLN A 118 -0.83 17.67 6.42
C GLN A 118 -0.88 16.47 7.38
N VAL A 119 -1.57 15.38 7.00
CA VAL A 119 -1.69 14.18 7.84
C VAL A 119 -0.33 13.61 8.21
N PHE A 120 0.61 13.57 7.26
CA PHE A 120 1.98 13.15 7.51
C PHE A 120 2.65 14.04 8.57
N ARG A 121 2.66 15.36 8.37
CA ARG A 121 3.27 16.32 9.31
C ARG A 121 2.67 16.22 10.70
N ASP A 122 1.35 16.28 10.82
CA ASP A 122 0.65 16.25 12.09
C ASP A 122 0.92 14.94 12.84
N THR A 123 1.02 13.82 12.11
CA THR A 123 1.31 12.51 12.69
C THR A 123 2.76 12.41 13.16
N VAL A 124 3.71 12.84 12.34
CA VAL A 124 5.14 12.81 12.68
C VAL A 124 5.47 13.76 13.82
N ALA A 125 4.94 14.98 13.81
CA ALA A 125 5.11 15.94 14.90
C ALA A 125 4.57 15.40 16.23
N ARG A 126 3.39 14.78 16.20
CA ARG A 126 2.74 14.25 17.41
C ARG A 126 3.43 13.01 17.98
N ILE A 127 3.93 12.10 17.13
CA ILE A 127 4.47 10.80 17.57
C ILE A 127 5.99 10.84 17.71
N ALA A 128 6.69 11.43 16.74
CA ALA A 128 8.15 11.47 16.71
C ALA A 128 8.74 12.75 17.32
N GLY A 129 7.90 13.74 17.66
CA GLY A 129 8.36 15.05 18.12
C GLY A 129 9.22 15.76 17.07
N ALA A 130 8.97 15.51 15.78
CA ALA A 130 9.74 16.07 14.66
C ALA A 130 8.84 16.96 13.80
N ALA A 131 9.23 18.22 13.62
CA ALA A 131 8.58 19.13 12.68
C ALA A 131 9.23 18.93 11.30
N LEU A 132 8.57 18.13 10.45
CA LEU A 132 9.02 17.90 9.07
C LEU A 132 8.11 18.66 8.11
N GLU A 133 8.68 19.24 7.07
CA GLU A 133 7.95 19.75 5.90
C GLU A 133 8.31 18.90 4.69
N PRO A 134 7.47 17.93 4.30
CA PRO A 134 7.80 17.03 3.20
C PRO A 134 7.62 17.72 1.85
N GLU A 135 8.51 17.40 0.92
CA GLU A 135 8.24 17.62 -0.51
C GLU A 135 7.04 16.76 -0.92
N VAL A 136 6.09 17.33 -1.67
CA VAL A 136 4.87 16.62 -2.08
C VAL A 136 4.96 16.24 -3.54
N LEU A 137 5.12 14.95 -3.79
CA LEU A 137 5.25 14.37 -5.12
C LEU A 137 3.98 13.64 -5.54
N ARG A 138 3.89 13.38 -6.85
CA ARG A 138 2.90 12.50 -7.46
C ARG A 138 3.63 11.34 -8.15
N ALA A 139 2.91 10.26 -8.39
CA ALA A 139 3.38 9.23 -9.30
C ALA A 139 3.01 9.58 -10.75
N GLY A 140 3.95 9.46 -11.68
CA GLY A 140 3.70 9.66 -13.11
C GLY A 140 3.61 11.13 -13.57
N PRO A 141 3.22 11.35 -14.85
CA PRO A 141 3.30 12.64 -15.52
C PRO A 141 2.27 13.67 -14.99
N GLU A 142 2.42 14.95 -15.37
CA GLU A 142 1.59 16.07 -14.88
C GLU A 142 0.15 16.06 -15.37
N ASP A 143 -0.09 15.43 -16.51
CA ASP A 143 -1.28 15.52 -17.33
C ASP A 143 -2.35 14.46 -16.99
N GLU A 144 -2.25 13.78 -15.85
CA GLU A 144 -3.30 12.89 -15.33
C GLU A 144 -4.10 13.56 -14.18
N PRO A 145 -5.05 14.46 -14.48
CA PRO A 145 -5.75 15.27 -13.49
C PRO A 145 -6.84 14.49 -12.72
N THR A 146 -7.21 13.30 -13.19
CA THR A 146 -8.38 12.58 -12.71
C THR A 146 -8.12 11.81 -11.41
N GLY A 147 -6.88 11.33 -11.21
CA GLY A 147 -6.53 10.40 -10.12
C GLY A 147 -7.02 8.96 -10.34
N GLN A 148 -7.34 8.61 -11.59
CA GLN A 148 -7.91 7.32 -11.98
C GLN A 148 -6.86 6.42 -12.66
N HIS A 149 -7.25 5.19 -13.02
CA HIS A 149 -6.49 4.33 -13.93
C HIS A 149 -5.06 3.93 -13.54
N TRP A 150 -4.73 3.98 -12.26
CA TRP A 150 -3.38 3.69 -11.80
C TRP A 150 -3.18 2.26 -11.29
N ARG A 151 -4.26 1.57 -10.88
CA ARG A 151 -4.18 0.33 -10.10
C ARG A 151 -4.00 -0.91 -10.98
N THR A 152 -2.82 -1.52 -10.90
CA THR A 152 -2.40 -2.74 -11.64
C THR A 152 -2.69 -4.04 -10.89
N ARG A 153 -3.01 -3.96 -9.60
CA ARG A 153 -3.31 -5.13 -8.75
C ARG A 153 -4.67 -4.92 -8.08
N ASN A 154 -5.64 -5.74 -8.48
CA ASN A 154 -7.03 -5.60 -8.06
C ASN A 154 -7.50 -6.87 -7.36
N ALA A 155 -8.37 -6.71 -6.37
CA ALA A 155 -8.89 -7.80 -5.58
C ALA A 155 -10.39 -7.60 -5.38
N PHE A 156 -11.16 -8.61 -5.74
CA PHE A 156 -12.61 -8.61 -5.67
C PHE A 156 -13.08 -9.79 -4.84
N ALA A 157 -14.08 -9.56 -3.99
CA ALA A 157 -14.86 -10.66 -3.46
C ALA A 157 -15.78 -11.22 -4.57
N VAL A 158 -16.29 -12.43 -4.38
CA VAL A 158 -17.34 -12.99 -5.24
C VAL A 158 -18.60 -13.16 -4.40
N ASN A 159 -19.71 -12.61 -4.88
CA ASN A 159 -20.99 -12.71 -4.20
C ASN A 159 -21.61 -14.12 -4.38
N PRO A 160 -22.68 -14.47 -3.63
CA PRO A 160 -23.32 -15.78 -3.75
C PRO A 160 -23.89 -16.12 -5.14
N HIS A 161 -24.06 -15.13 -6.03
CA HIS A 161 -24.51 -15.32 -7.41
C HIS A 161 -23.36 -15.53 -8.40
N GLY A 162 -22.11 -15.61 -7.93
CA GLY A 162 -20.96 -15.84 -8.79
C GLY A 162 -20.45 -14.60 -9.52
N HIS A 163 -20.83 -13.38 -9.10
CA HIS A 163 -20.33 -12.14 -9.68
C HIS A 163 -19.31 -11.45 -8.77
N ILE A 164 -18.34 -10.75 -9.35
CA ILE A 164 -17.41 -9.93 -8.59
C ILE A 164 -18.11 -8.79 -7.85
N ALA A 165 -17.63 -8.52 -6.64
CA ALA A 165 -18.21 -7.56 -5.72
C ALA A 165 -17.14 -6.92 -4.85
N MET A 166 -17.49 -5.78 -4.26
CA MET A 166 -16.70 -5.08 -3.25
C MET A 166 -17.47 -5.02 -1.94
N HIS A 167 -16.75 -5.07 -0.82
CA HIS A 167 -17.36 -4.86 0.48
C HIS A 167 -17.78 -3.40 0.65
N ALA A 168 -18.97 -3.19 1.20
CA ALA A 168 -19.31 -1.93 1.84
C ALA A 168 -18.28 -1.63 2.95
N HIS A 169 -17.94 -0.36 3.15
CA HIS A 169 -16.88 0.02 4.09
C HIS A 169 -17.15 -0.55 5.50
N ARG A 170 -16.17 -1.28 6.05
CA ARG A 170 -16.24 -1.98 7.34
C ARG A 170 -17.49 -2.85 7.53
N SER A 171 -17.99 -3.46 6.45
CA SER A 171 -19.18 -4.31 6.46
C SER A 171 -18.97 -5.61 5.66
N ALA A 172 -19.69 -6.67 6.05
CA ALA A 172 -19.73 -7.91 5.30
C ALA A 172 -20.63 -7.84 4.05
N VAL A 173 -21.40 -6.76 3.89
CA VAL A 173 -22.30 -6.56 2.74
C VAL A 173 -21.46 -6.44 1.46
N LEU A 174 -21.77 -7.31 0.49
CA LEU A 174 -21.15 -7.33 -0.83
C LEU A 174 -22.00 -6.58 -1.84
N LEU A 175 -21.40 -5.60 -2.50
CA LEU A 175 -22.02 -4.81 -3.55
C LEU A 175 -21.41 -5.23 -4.90
N PRO A 176 -22.22 -5.76 -5.84
CA PRO A 176 -21.73 -6.09 -7.18
C PRO A 176 -21.09 -4.88 -7.85
N VAL A 177 -19.97 -5.09 -8.54
CA VAL A 177 -19.27 -4.04 -9.27
C VAL A 177 -19.31 -4.31 -10.77
N ARG A 178 -19.50 -3.24 -11.54
CA ARG A 178 -19.51 -3.24 -13.02
C ARG A 178 -18.36 -2.42 -13.62
N ASN A 179 -17.55 -1.80 -12.76
CA ASN A 179 -16.38 -1.03 -13.13
C ASN A 179 -15.44 -0.88 -11.91
N MET A 180 -14.18 -0.54 -12.18
CA MET A 180 -13.21 -0.15 -11.17
C MET A 180 -12.43 1.08 -11.67
N PRO A 181 -12.91 2.32 -11.40
CA PRO A 181 -12.31 3.54 -11.96
C PRO A 181 -10.83 3.73 -11.62
N LEU A 182 -10.37 3.20 -10.49
CA LEU A 182 -8.96 3.24 -10.10
C LEU A 182 -8.11 2.22 -10.88
N GLY A 183 -8.72 1.19 -11.46
CA GLY A 183 -8.05 0.13 -12.22
C GLY A 183 -7.54 0.64 -13.57
N VAL A 184 -6.37 0.15 -13.97
CA VAL A 184 -5.82 0.41 -15.31
C VAL A 184 -6.81 -0.02 -16.41
N PRO A 185 -6.85 0.63 -17.59
CA PRO A 185 -7.81 0.30 -18.64
C PRO A 185 -7.74 -1.17 -19.11
N ALA A 186 -6.55 -1.78 -19.04
CA ALA A 186 -6.37 -3.20 -19.36
C ALA A 186 -7.15 -4.15 -18.42
N LEU A 187 -7.55 -3.71 -17.22
CA LEU A 187 -8.46 -4.47 -16.35
C LEU A 187 -9.86 -4.55 -16.96
N ASP A 188 -10.34 -3.45 -17.54
CA ASP A 188 -11.69 -3.40 -18.10
C ASP A 188 -11.83 -4.33 -19.32
N ALA A 189 -10.76 -4.45 -20.11
CA ALA A 189 -10.66 -5.37 -21.24
C ALA A 189 -10.79 -6.85 -20.87
N LEU A 190 -10.65 -7.21 -19.57
CA LEU A 190 -10.84 -8.58 -19.10
C LEU A 190 -12.32 -8.95 -18.92
N ALA A 191 -13.23 -7.96 -18.93
CA ALA A 191 -14.67 -8.14 -18.74
C ALA A 191 -15.04 -9.03 -17.53
N LEU A 192 -14.29 -8.93 -16.43
CA LEU A 192 -14.43 -9.81 -15.26
C LEU A 192 -15.83 -9.73 -14.61
N TRP A 193 -16.55 -8.65 -14.83
CA TRP A 193 -17.93 -8.44 -14.37
C TRP A 193 -18.93 -9.39 -15.04
N ASP A 194 -18.59 -9.97 -16.19
CA ASP A 194 -19.44 -10.87 -16.96
C ASP A 194 -19.06 -12.35 -16.77
N TRP A 195 -18.02 -12.65 -15.96
CA TRP A 195 -17.60 -14.02 -15.69
C TRP A 195 -18.55 -14.73 -14.71
N ASP A 196 -18.93 -15.97 -15.00
CA ASP A 196 -19.57 -16.87 -14.02
C ASP A 196 -18.51 -17.46 -13.09
N LEU A 197 -18.41 -16.91 -11.88
CA LEU A 197 -17.49 -17.34 -10.83
C LEU A 197 -18.21 -18.15 -9.74
N THR A 198 -19.33 -18.80 -10.04
CA THR A 198 -20.06 -19.62 -9.08
C THR A 198 -19.15 -20.67 -8.45
N GLY A 199 -18.98 -20.59 -7.12
CA GLY A 199 -18.09 -21.43 -6.33
C GLY A 199 -16.77 -20.76 -5.90
N ALA A 200 -16.46 -19.58 -6.43
CA ALA A 200 -15.34 -18.75 -6.00
C ALA A 200 -15.70 -17.88 -4.79
N ALA A 201 -14.70 -17.57 -3.96
CA ALA A 201 -14.79 -16.64 -2.85
C ALA A 201 -14.17 -15.27 -3.19
N ARG A 202 -13.12 -15.27 -4.03
CA ARG A 202 -12.31 -14.10 -4.34
C ARG A 202 -11.64 -14.24 -5.70
N VAL A 203 -11.42 -13.11 -6.36
CA VAL A 203 -10.59 -12.99 -7.56
C VAL A 203 -9.51 -11.94 -7.33
N ASP A 204 -8.26 -12.33 -7.48
CA ASP A 204 -7.09 -11.45 -7.48
C ASP A 204 -6.58 -11.32 -8.91
N VAL A 205 -6.29 -10.09 -9.33
CA VAL A 205 -5.95 -9.79 -10.72
C VAL A 205 -4.70 -8.93 -10.76
N ALA A 206 -3.73 -9.38 -11.53
CA ALA A 206 -2.52 -8.65 -11.88
C ALA A 206 -2.59 -8.25 -13.35
N THR A 207 -2.67 -6.94 -13.61
CA THR A 207 -2.64 -6.32 -14.94
C THR A 207 -1.39 -5.43 -15.02
N PRO A 208 -0.25 -5.96 -15.53
CA PRO A 208 1.01 -5.24 -15.61
C PRO A 208 0.91 -3.89 -16.32
N ALA A 209 1.71 -2.93 -15.88
CA ALA A 209 1.72 -1.57 -16.42
C ALA A 209 2.21 -1.49 -17.87
N ASP A 210 3.09 -2.42 -18.28
CA ASP A 210 3.74 -2.48 -19.58
C ASP A 210 2.91 -3.21 -20.65
N GLY A 211 1.67 -3.60 -20.33
CA GLY A 211 0.80 -4.38 -21.22
C GLY A 211 1.18 -5.86 -21.30
N SER A 212 2.13 -6.33 -20.48
CA SER A 212 2.42 -7.76 -20.36
C SER A 212 1.16 -8.55 -19.97
N ARG A 213 1.17 -9.84 -20.32
CA ARG A 213 0.06 -10.78 -20.11
C ARG A 213 -0.51 -10.70 -18.67
N PRO A 214 -1.79 -10.33 -18.49
CA PRO A 214 -2.45 -10.33 -17.18
C PRO A 214 -2.54 -11.72 -16.56
N LEU A 215 -2.71 -11.77 -15.25
CA LEU A 215 -2.94 -12.99 -14.48
C LEU A 215 -4.18 -12.84 -13.59
N VAL A 216 -5.12 -13.76 -13.76
CA VAL A 216 -6.34 -13.88 -12.95
C VAL A 216 -6.22 -15.09 -12.03
N LEU A 217 -6.21 -14.86 -10.72
CA LEU A 217 -6.20 -15.89 -9.70
C LEU A 217 -7.56 -15.97 -9.02
N VAL A 218 -8.21 -17.13 -9.12
CA VAL A 218 -9.51 -17.38 -8.49
C VAL A 218 -9.28 -18.18 -7.22
N THR A 219 -9.73 -17.67 -6.08
CA THR A 219 -9.73 -18.41 -4.81
C THR A 219 -11.07 -19.12 -4.66
N PRO A 220 -11.14 -20.47 -4.69
CA PRO A 220 -12.40 -21.18 -4.51
C PRO A 220 -12.89 -21.10 -3.06
N THR A 221 -14.20 -21.19 -2.86
CA THR A 221 -14.79 -21.33 -1.51
C THR A 221 -14.34 -22.63 -0.84
N PRO A 222 -14.30 -22.71 0.51
CA PRO A 222 -13.98 -23.96 1.22
C PRO A 222 -14.85 -25.15 0.78
N GLN A 223 -16.14 -24.91 0.52
CA GLN A 223 -17.08 -25.93 0.06
C GLN A 223 -16.79 -26.38 -1.37
N THR A 224 -16.28 -25.50 -2.23
CA THR A 224 -15.89 -25.86 -3.59
C THR A 224 -14.55 -26.59 -3.61
N LEU A 225 -13.61 -26.24 -2.72
CA LEU A 225 -12.34 -26.96 -2.58
C LEU A 225 -12.54 -28.41 -2.09
N ALA A 226 -13.56 -28.65 -1.27
CA ALA A 226 -13.86 -29.97 -0.70
C ALA A 226 -14.62 -30.92 -1.65
N ASP A 227 -15.07 -30.46 -2.82
CA ASP A 227 -15.88 -31.22 -3.77
C ASP A 227 -15.24 -31.16 -5.18
N GLU A 228 -14.66 -32.28 -5.62
CA GLU A 228 -13.94 -32.36 -6.89
C GLU A 228 -14.81 -32.00 -8.10
N ALA A 229 -16.10 -32.35 -8.07
CA ALA A 229 -17.02 -32.05 -9.16
C ALA A 229 -17.34 -30.55 -9.22
N ARG A 230 -17.52 -29.88 -8.06
CA ARG A 230 -17.67 -28.42 -7.99
C ARG A 230 -16.41 -27.71 -8.45
N LEU A 231 -15.25 -28.15 -7.98
CA LEU A 231 -13.96 -27.57 -8.37
C LEU A 231 -13.70 -27.73 -9.87
N GLY A 232 -14.04 -28.89 -10.45
CA GLY A 232 -13.97 -29.15 -11.89
C GLY A 232 -14.87 -28.22 -12.70
N ARG A 233 -16.12 -27.99 -12.26
CA ARG A 233 -17.04 -27.04 -12.91
C ARG A 233 -16.51 -25.60 -12.85
N LEU A 234 -16.04 -25.15 -11.68
CA LEU A 234 -15.41 -23.82 -11.55
C LEU A 234 -14.20 -23.68 -12.48
N ARG A 235 -13.35 -24.71 -12.54
CA ARG A 235 -12.16 -24.73 -13.42
C ARG A 235 -12.54 -24.60 -14.89
N SER A 236 -13.59 -25.29 -15.32
CA SER A 236 -14.11 -25.21 -16.69
C SER A 236 -14.61 -23.81 -17.03
N ARG A 237 -15.43 -23.20 -16.15
CA ARG A 237 -15.94 -21.83 -16.32
C ARG A 237 -14.81 -20.80 -16.43
N VAL A 238 -13.84 -20.85 -15.52
CA VAL A 238 -12.69 -19.94 -15.53
C VAL A 238 -11.87 -20.10 -16.81
N ARG A 239 -11.64 -21.34 -17.27
CA ARG A 239 -10.95 -21.60 -18.53
C ARG A 239 -11.73 -21.06 -19.74
N GLN A 240 -13.03 -21.29 -19.78
CA GLN A 240 -13.88 -20.81 -20.87
C GLN A 240 -13.90 -19.28 -20.93
N ALA A 241 -14.09 -18.61 -19.79
CA ALA A 241 -14.07 -17.16 -19.71
C ALA A 241 -12.69 -16.58 -20.11
N ALA A 242 -11.60 -17.16 -19.60
CA ALA A 242 -10.24 -16.77 -19.96
C ALA A 242 -9.89 -16.97 -21.44
N ASN A 243 -10.54 -17.92 -22.12
CA ASN A 243 -10.37 -18.13 -23.56
C ASN A 243 -11.27 -17.22 -24.40
N ALA A 244 -12.33 -16.67 -23.81
CA ALA A 244 -13.27 -15.76 -24.48
C ALA A 244 -12.86 -14.28 -24.36
N THR A 245 -11.91 -13.95 -23.48
CA THR A 245 -11.34 -12.60 -23.42
C THR A 245 -10.50 -12.32 -24.66
N GLU A 246 -10.67 -11.14 -25.27
CA GLU A 246 -9.87 -10.71 -26.41
C GLU A 246 -8.38 -10.59 -26.07
N THR A 247 -8.08 -10.23 -24.82
CA THR A 247 -6.72 -10.18 -24.29
C THR A 247 -6.27 -11.58 -23.89
N GLU A 248 -5.09 -12.00 -24.34
CA GLU A 248 -4.49 -13.24 -23.84
C GLU A 248 -4.15 -13.08 -22.36
N ILE A 249 -4.66 -13.99 -21.51
CA ILE A 249 -4.40 -13.98 -20.08
C ILE A 249 -3.82 -15.30 -19.57
N SER A 250 -3.20 -15.23 -18.40
CA SER A 250 -2.95 -16.39 -17.56
C SER A 250 -4.07 -16.53 -16.53
N SER A 251 -4.37 -17.77 -16.13
CA SER A 251 -5.36 -18.03 -15.09
C SER A 251 -4.93 -19.17 -14.17
N GLY A 252 -5.35 -19.10 -12.91
CA GLY A 252 -5.04 -20.14 -11.92
C GLY A 252 -5.97 -20.10 -10.73
N PHE A 253 -5.89 -21.14 -9.90
CA PHE A 253 -6.47 -21.12 -8.57
C PHE A 253 -5.43 -20.70 -7.53
N ALA A 254 -5.82 -19.80 -6.63
CA ALA A 254 -5.09 -19.54 -5.40
C ALA A 254 -5.70 -20.44 -4.31
N VAL A 255 -5.05 -21.57 -4.03
CA VAL A 255 -5.51 -22.52 -3.01
C VAL A 255 -4.93 -22.09 -1.66
N PRO A 256 -5.76 -21.73 -0.65
CA PRO A 256 -5.26 -21.30 0.65
C PRO A 256 -4.35 -22.35 1.29
N GLY A 257 -3.27 -21.90 1.93
CA GLY A 257 -2.37 -22.79 2.65
C GLY A 257 -3.03 -23.42 3.88
N PRO A 258 -2.42 -24.47 4.47
CA PRO A 258 -3.01 -25.23 5.58
C PRO A 258 -3.12 -24.42 6.90
N LYS A 259 -2.47 -23.27 6.99
CA LYS A 259 -2.52 -22.36 8.15
C LYS A 259 -2.97 -20.97 7.69
N ARG A 260 -3.61 -20.23 8.59
CA ARG A 260 -4.20 -18.89 8.40
C ARG A 260 -3.26 -17.80 7.84
N HIS A 261 -1.96 -18.07 7.72
CA HIS A 261 -0.94 -17.15 7.16
C HIS A 261 0.06 -17.84 6.23
N SER A 262 -0.19 -19.10 5.87
CA SER A 262 0.64 -19.77 4.87
C SER A 262 0.34 -19.18 3.49
N PRO A 263 1.36 -18.98 2.64
CA PRO A 263 1.15 -18.52 1.27
C PRO A 263 0.24 -19.49 0.53
N ALA A 264 -0.55 -18.95 -0.40
CA ALA A 264 -1.42 -19.76 -1.24
C ALA A 264 -0.57 -20.62 -2.18
N ARG A 265 -1.06 -21.83 -2.48
CA ARG A 265 -0.51 -22.61 -3.59
C ARG A 265 -1.22 -22.18 -4.87
N ILE A 266 -0.46 -21.70 -5.84
CA ILE A 266 -1.00 -21.34 -7.14
C ILE A 266 -1.07 -22.58 -8.05
N GLU A 267 -2.28 -23.01 -8.38
CA GLU A 267 -2.55 -24.07 -9.35
C GLU A 267 -2.88 -23.47 -10.71
N ARG A 268 -2.02 -23.70 -11.69
CA ARG A 268 -2.22 -23.18 -13.04
C ARG A 268 -3.47 -23.79 -13.71
N ILE A 269 -4.26 -22.97 -14.39
CA ILE A 269 -5.32 -23.37 -15.32
C ILE A 269 -4.85 -23.12 -16.76
N THR A 270 -4.44 -21.88 -17.08
CA THR A 270 -3.85 -21.48 -18.37
C THR A 270 -2.64 -20.56 -18.17
N GLY A 271 -1.72 -20.52 -19.14
CA GLY A 271 -0.61 -19.55 -19.15
C GLY A 271 0.44 -19.75 -18.06
N ARG A 272 0.76 -18.68 -17.33
CA ARG A 272 1.83 -18.59 -16.32
C ARG A 272 1.23 -18.41 -14.91
N THR A 273 2.03 -18.64 -13.87
CA THR A 273 1.64 -18.39 -12.46
C THR A 273 2.30 -17.13 -11.89
N TRP A 274 2.85 -16.31 -12.77
CA TRP A 274 3.61 -15.10 -12.50
C TRP A 274 3.37 -14.10 -13.61
N VAL A 275 3.59 -12.83 -13.32
CA VAL A 275 3.55 -11.72 -14.28
C VAL A 275 4.93 -11.10 -14.46
N GLN A 276 5.15 -10.54 -15.65
CA GLN A 276 6.29 -9.66 -15.90
C GLN A 276 5.85 -8.23 -15.60
N GLU A 277 6.72 -7.47 -14.96
CA GLU A 277 6.56 -6.04 -14.72
C GLU A 277 7.81 -5.34 -15.27
N SER A 278 7.64 -4.22 -15.94
CA SER A 278 8.76 -3.41 -16.42
C SER A 278 8.85 -2.12 -15.60
N VAL A 279 10.07 -1.73 -15.25
CA VAL A 279 10.37 -0.52 -14.48
C VAL A 279 11.41 0.27 -15.24
N ASP A 280 11.05 1.49 -15.62
CA ASP A 280 11.88 2.43 -16.38
C ASP A 280 11.99 3.73 -15.57
N PRO A 281 12.95 3.83 -14.63
CA PRO A 281 13.16 5.01 -13.80
C PRO A 281 14.05 6.04 -14.51
N GLU A 282 14.00 7.30 -14.10
CA GLU A 282 14.85 8.35 -14.68
C GLU A 282 16.34 8.20 -14.28
N ARG A 283 16.61 7.63 -13.09
CA ARG A 283 17.96 7.52 -12.49
C ARG A 283 18.62 6.15 -12.68
N GLY A 284 18.07 5.29 -13.53
CA GLY A 284 18.60 3.94 -13.77
C GLY A 284 18.20 3.36 -15.12
N ALA A 285 18.82 2.24 -15.51
CA ALA A 285 18.46 1.55 -16.76
C ALA A 285 17.14 0.78 -16.58
N ALA A 286 16.31 0.73 -17.63
CA ALA A 286 15.08 -0.05 -17.62
C ALA A 286 15.32 -1.53 -17.26
N ARG A 287 14.45 -2.10 -16.42
CA ARG A 287 14.55 -3.48 -15.93
C ARG A 287 13.20 -4.19 -15.95
N THR A 288 13.24 -5.49 -16.22
CA THR A 288 12.08 -6.38 -16.12
C THR A 288 12.15 -7.24 -14.87
N PHE A 289 11.02 -7.38 -14.19
CA PHE A 289 10.87 -8.19 -12.99
C PHE A 289 9.85 -9.29 -13.25
N ARG A 290 10.14 -10.47 -12.75
CA ARG A 290 9.16 -11.53 -12.58
C ARG A 290 8.59 -11.45 -11.17
N VAL A 291 7.28 -11.45 -11.07
CA VAL A 291 6.55 -11.47 -9.80
C VAL A 291 5.53 -12.60 -9.80
N THR A 292 5.60 -13.49 -8.83
CA THR A 292 4.59 -14.55 -8.64
C THR A 292 3.22 -13.92 -8.39
N GLY A 293 2.15 -14.55 -8.88
CA GLY A 293 0.84 -13.90 -8.95
C GLY A 293 0.23 -13.44 -7.61
N ASP A 294 0.49 -14.16 -6.52
CA ASP A 294 0.09 -13.77 -5.16
C ASP A 294 1.18 -12.97 -4.40
N GLY A 295 2.33 -12.74 -5.06
CA GLY A 295 3.44 -11.96 -4.54
C GLY A 295 3.12 -10.46 -4.53
N PHE A 296 3.69 -9.78 -3.53
CA PHE A 296 3.59 -8.32 -3.45
C PHE A 296 4.32 -7.65 -4.62
N TRP A 297 3.69 -6.61 -5.16
CA TRP A 297 4.26 -5.65 -6.09
C TRP A 297 3.58 -4.30 -5.86
N GLN A 298 4.25 -3.23 -6.24
CA GLN A 298 3.65 -1.89 -6.17
C GLN A 298 2.40 -1.83 -7.05
N VAL A 299 1.28 -1.48 -6.44
CA VAL A 299 -0.04 -1.58 -7.09
C VAL A 299 -0.36 -0.42 -8.03
N HIS A 300 0.43 0.65 -7.99
CA HIS A 300 0.29 1.80 -8.87
C HIS A 300 1.26 1.68 -10.05
N ARG A 301 0.78 1.86 -11.29
CA ARG A 301 1.55 1.63 -12.52
C ARG A 301 2.89 2.38 -12.59
N HIS A 302 2.94 3.59 -12.04
CA HIS A 302 4.16 4.41 -11.96
C HIS A 302 4.95 4.27 -10.65
N ALA A 303 4.42 3.59 -9.62
CA ALA A 303 5.08 3.54 -8.31
C ALA A 303 6.48 2.91 -8.33
N PRO A 304 6.74 1.80 -9.05
CA PRO A 304 8.08 1.22 -9.09
C PRO A 304 9.15 2.23 -9.52
N ALA A 305 8.92 2.95 -10.63
CA ALA A 305 9.86 3.92 -11.16
C ALA A 305 10.03 5.12 -10.20
N THR A 306 8.92 5.72 -9.77
CA THR A 306 8.93 6.87 -8.85
C THR A 306 9.64 6.56 -7.52
N LEU A 307 9.44 5.37 -6.96
CA LEU A 307 10.10 4.96 -5.73
C LEU A 307 11.58 4.65 -5.95
N VAL A 308 11.93 3.98 -7.06
CA VAL A 308 13.33 3.73 -7.40
C VAL A 308 14.10 5.04 -7.56
N ASP A 309 13.53 6.02 -8.27
CA ASP A 309 14.16 7.33 -8.42
C ASP A 309 14.40 8.03 -7.08
N ALA A 310 13.39 8.07 -6.21
CA ALA A 310 13.53 8.67 -4.89
C ALA A 310 14.56 7.93 -4.01
N VAL A 311 14.56 6.60 -4.04
CA VAL A 311 15.49 5.77 -3.25
C VAL A 311 16.92 5.90 -3.77
N LEU A 312 17.15 5.89 -5.09
CA LEU A 312 18.48 6.03 -5.66
C LEU A 312 19.08 7.42 -5.37
N GLU A 313 18.25 8.47 -5.44
CA GLU A 313 18.67 9.82 -5.08
C GLU A 313 19.12 9.91 -3.62
N ASP A 314 18.34 9.36 -2.69
CA ASP A 314 18.62 9.50 -1.25
C ASP A 314 19.67 8.52 -0.75
N ALA A 315 19.71 7.30 -1.29
CA ALA A 315 20.74 6.31 -0.97
C ALA A 315 22.11 6.81 -1.45
N ASP A 316 22.14 7.45 -2.63
CA ASP A 316 23.34 7.99 -3.25
C ASP A 316 24.50 6.98 -3.22
N ALA A 317 24.18 5.73 -3.55
CA ALA A 317 25.09 4.60 -3.47
C ALA A 317 26.26 4.78 -4.44
N ARG A 318 27.48 4.51 -3.97
CA ARG A 318 28.72 4.70 -4.70
C ARG A 318 29.39 3.36 -5.03
N PRO A 319 30.21 3.31 -6.10
CA PRO A 319 30.98 2.12 -6.41
C PRO A 319 31.77 1.60 -5.21
N GLY A 320 31.73 0.29 -4.99
CA GLY A 320 32.41 -0.38 -3.89
C GLY A 320 31.65 -0.40 -2.57
N GLN A 321 30.56 0.36 -2.39
CA GLN A 321 29.81 0.39 -1.13
C GLN A 321 29.01 -0.89 -0.86
N ILE A 322 28.67 -1.10 0.41
CA ILE A 322 27.76 -2.13 0.88
C ILE A 322 26.41 -1.50 1.23
N VAL A 323 25.36 -1.97 0.58
CA VAL A 323 23.99 -1.53 0.82
C VAL A 323 23.12 -2.71 1.26
N ALA A 324 22.26 -2.50 2.25
CA ALA A 324 21.23 -3.48 2.62
C ALA A 324 19.86 -2.95 2.22
N ASP A 325 19.15 -3.73 1.40
CA ASP A 325 17.74 -3.52 1.05
C ASP A 325 16.92 -4.46 1.95
N LEU A 326 16.29 -3.90 2.98
CA LEU A 326 15.53 -4.63 3.97
C LEU A 326 14.05 -4.67 3.57
N TYR A 327 13.42 -5.83 3.75
CA TYR A 327 12.07 -6.09 3.26
C TYR A 327 11.99 -5.98 1.72
N ALA A 328 13.04 -6.46 1.05
CA ALA A 328 13.29 -6.22 -0.37
C ALA A 328 12.23 -6.82 -1.32
N GLY A 329 11.35 -7.70 -0.83
CA GLY A 329 10.33 -8.33 -1.65
C GLY A 329 10.93 -9.10 -2.83
N ALA A 330 10.53 -8.72 -4.05
CA ALA A 330 11.04 -9.30 -5.29
C ALA A 330 12.36 -8.66 -5.78
N GLY A 331 13.01 -7.83 -4.95
CA GLY A 331 14.29 -7.19 -5.22
C GLY A 331 14.20 -5.91 -6.05
N LEU A 332 13.12 -5.13 -5.90
CA LEU A 332 12.89 -3.90 -6.69
C LEU A 332 14.07 -2.94 -6.55
N PHE A 333 14.34 -2.42 -5.35
CA PHE A 333 15.45 -1.48 -5.12
C PHE A 333 16.80 -2.17 -5.28
N SER A 334 16.93 -3.40 -4.77
CA SER A 334 18.14 -4.22 -4.87
C SER A 334 18.72 -4.26 -6.29
N ALA A 335 17.89 -4.37 -7.32
CA ALA A 335 18.34 -4.48 -8.71
C ALA A 335 19.02 -3.21 -9.23
N PHE A 336 18.54 -2.03 -8.83
CA PHE A 336 19.11 -0.75 -9.24
C PHE A 336 20.26 -0.30 -8.35
N LEU A 337 20.18 -0.58 -7.04
CA LEU A 337 21.28 -0.35 -6.11
C LEU A 337 22.51 -1.17 -6.50
N ALA A 338 22.32 -2.37 -7.06
CA ALA A 338 23.40 -3.22 -7.55
C ALA A 338 24.21 -2.55 -8.67
N ASP A 339 23.54 -1.84 -9.59
CA ASP A 339 24.23 -1.07 -10.62
C ASP A 339 25.06 0.06 -10.02
N ALA A 340 24.46 0.80 -9.06
CA ALA A 340 25.08 1.95 -8.42
C ALA A 340 26.35 1.58 -7.63
N VAL A 341 26.34 0.45 -6.91
CA VAL A 341 27.53 -0.02 -6.16
C VAL A 341 28.58 -0.72 -7.02
N GLY A 342 28.22 -1.13 -8.25
CA GLY A 342 29.12 -1.80 -9.19
C GLY A 342 29.63 -3.18 -8.71
N GLU A 343 30.53 -3.78 -9.50
CA GLU A 343 31.03 -5.14 -9.27
C GLU A 343 31.87 -5.31 -7.99
N GLN A 344 32.48 -4.22 -7.51
CA GLN A 344 33.27 -4.21 -6.27
C GLN A 344 32.42 -3.96 -5.02
N GLY A 345 31.17 -3.53 -5.22
CA GLY A 345 30.21 -3.29 -4.15
C GLY A 345 29.43 -4.53 -3.77
N ARG A 346 28.47 -4.37 -2.87
CA ARG A 346 27.56 -5.43 -2.46
C ARG A 346 26.19 -4.87 -2.13
N VAL A 347 25.14 -5.54 -2.60
CA VAL A 347 23.77 -5.31 -2.15
C VAL A 347 23.25 -6.57 -1.46
N TYR A 348 22.78 -6.44 -0.22
CA TYR A 348 22.07 -7.51 0.49
C TYR A 348 20.57 -7.30 0.38
N SER A 349 19.91 -8.14 -0.41
CA SER A 349 18.46 -8.18 -0.56
C SER A 349 17.86 -9.09 0.51
N VAL A 350 17.31 -8.50 1.57
CA VAL A 350 16.83 -9.22 2.77
C VAL A 350 15.31 -9.34 2.75
N GLU A 351 14.80 -10.57 2.68
CA GLU A 351 13.35 -10.84 2.58
C GLU A 351 12.95 -12.10 3.36
N ALA A 352 11.91 -12.03 4.18
CA ALA A 352 11.46 -13.16 5.00
C ALA A 352 10.58 -14.16 4.21
N ALA A 353 9.73 -13.67 3.32
CA ALA A 353 8.82 -14.44 2.51
C ALA A 353 9.58 -15.25 1.45
N ARG A 354 9.58 -16.57 1.62
CA ARG A 354 10.29 -17.51 0.74
C ARG A 354 9.97 -17.32 -0.75
N GLN A 355 8.71 -17.02 -1.09
CA GLN A 355 8.30 -16.86 -2.48
C GLN A 355 8.86 -15.55 -3.06
N ALA A 356 8.78 -14.44 -2.34
CA ALA A 356 9.37 -13.18 -2.74
C ALA A 356 10.90 -13.29 -2.90
N SER A 357 11.60 -13.97 -1.97
CA SER A 357 13.04 -14.23 -2.14
C SER A 357 13.38 -15.12 -3.35
N LYS A 358 12.48 -16.01 -3.78
CA LYS A 358 12.67 -16.78 -5.02
C LYS A 358 12.54 -15.89 -6.25
N ASP A 359 11.59 -14.96 -6.24
CA ASP A 359 11.43 -13.97 -7.30
C ASP A 359 12.65 -13.03 -7.33
N ALA A 360 13.12 -12.53 -6.17
CA ALA A 360 14.34 -11.75 -6.06
C ALA A 360 15.57 -12.49 -6.63
N ARG A 361 15.77 -13.77 -6.29
CA ARG A 361 16.87 -14.57 -6.87
C ARG A 361 16.80 -14.69 -8.39
N ARG A 362 15.59 -14.72 -8.95
CA ARG A 362 15.42 -14.75 -10.42
C ARG A 362 15.73 -13.37 -11.02
N ASN A 363 15.23 -12.31 -10.42
CA ASN A 363 15.37 -10.94 -10.91
C ASN A 363 16.80 -10.42 -10.80
N LEU A 364 17.54 -10.87 -9.78
CA LEU A 364 18.91 -10.44 -9.49
C LEU A 364 19.97 -11.42 -10.04
N LEU A 365 19.58 -12.42 -10.83
CA LEU A 365 20.48 -13.49 -11.28
C LEU A 365 21.69 -12.98 -12.07
N SER A 366 21.51 -11.91 -12.87
CA SER A 366 22.58 -11.30 -13.67
C SER A 366 23.42 -10.27 -12.90
N LEU A 367 23.19 -10.11 -11.60
CA LEU A 367 23.83 -9.10 -10.74
C LEU A 367 24.62 -9.81 -9.63
N PRO A 368 25.85 -10.27 -9.88
CA PRO A 368 26.64 -11.06 -8.91
C PRO A 368 26.94 -10.33 -7.59
N GLN A 369 26.91 -9.00 -7.60
CA GLN A 369 27.04 -8.14 -6.43
C GLN A 369 25.76 -8.10 -5.57
N ALA A 370 24.61 -8.60 -6.04
CA ALA A 370 23.35 -8.63 -5.30
C ALA A 370 23.10 -10.02 -4.67
N GLY A 371 23.28 -10.11 -3.35
CA GLY A 371 23.05 -11.34 -2.57
C GLY A 371 21.67 -11.38 -1.94
N VAL A 372 20.88 -12.42 -2.21
CA VAL A 372 19.54 -12.60 -1.60
C VAL A 372 19.62 -13.42 -0.31
N LEU A 373 19.25 -12.80 0.81
CA LEU A 373 19.17 -13.43 2.12
C LEU A 373 17.71 -13.68 2.49
N ASN A 374 17.30 -14.95 2.51
CA ASN A 374 15.93 -15.31 2.93
C ASN A 374 15.87 -15.53 4.44
N GLY A 375 15.27 -14.58 5.17
CA GLY A 375 15.07 -14.68 6.61
C GLY A 375 14.44 -13.44 7.22
N PRO A 376 13.96 -13.51 8.48
CA PRO A 376 13.48 -12.34 9.19
C PRO A 376 14.57 -11.26 9.29
N THR A 377 14.23 -10.02 8.96
CA THR A 377 15.15 -8.87 8.97
C THR A 377 15.92 -8.77 10.29
N ASP A 378 15.23 -8.90 11.43
CA ASP A 378 15.89 -8.85 12.73
C ASP A 378 16.97 -9.93 12.86
N LYS A 379 16.70 -11.18 12.45
CA LYS A 379 17.68 -12.27 12.55
C LYS A 379 18.90 -12.03 11.66
N VAL A 380 18.71 -11.55 10.44
CA VAL A 380 19.81 -11.25 9.51
C VAL A 380 20.73 -10.15 10.06
N LEU A 381 20.17 -9.01 10.47
CA LEU A 381 20.97 -7.94 11.08
C LEU A 381 21.70 -8.41 12.35
N GLY A 382 21.07 -9.31 13.11
CA GLY A 382 21.71 -9.94 14.27
C GLY A 382 22.90 -10.81 13.96
N SER A 383 22.82 -11.59 12.90
CA SER A 383 23.96 -12.40 12.49
C SER A 383 25.14 -11.54 12.07
N TRP A 384 24.91 -10.39 11.44
CA TRP A 384 25.97 -9.45 11.09
C TRP A 384 26.64 -8.82 12.31
N LEU A 385 25.87 -8.46 13.34
CA LEU A 385 26.42 -7.96 14.60
C LEU A 385 27.18 -9.04 15.38
N LYS A 386 26.74 -10.29 15.32
CA LYS A 386 27.35 -11.40 16.06
C LYS A 386 28.60 -11.95 15.37
N GLU A 387 28.60 -12.00 14.05
CA GLU A 387 29.62 -12.61 13.21
C GLU A 387 30.03 -11.64 12.08
N PRO A 388 30.65 -10.48 12.41
CA PRO A 388 30.96 -9.43 11.42
C PRO A 388 31.89 -9.92 10.32
N ASP A 389 32.87 -10.78 10.66
CA ASP A 389 33.86 -11.32 9.73
C ASP A 389 33.35 -12.50 8.86
N ARG A 390 32.09 -12.90 9.03
CA ARG A 390 31.53 -14.01 8.25
C ARG A 390 31.62 -13.70 6.74
N PRO A 391 32.09 -14.64 5.91
CA PRO A 391 32.19 -14.44 4.47
C PRO A 391 30.86 -14.07 3.80
N ALA A 392 30.92 -13.25 2.76
CA ALA A 392 29.76 -12.79 2.00
C ALA A 392 29.15 -13.91 1.18
N SER A 393 29.94 -14.92 0.77
CA SER A 393 29.44 -16.18 0.21
C SER A 393 28.50 -16.92 1.16
N GLY A 394 28.67 -16.73 2.47
CA GLY A 394 27.77 -17.20 3.52
C GLY A 394 26.73 -16.17 3.98
N GLY A 395 26.63 -15.01 3.32
CA GLY A 395 25.71 -13.93 3.68
C GLY A 395 26.16 -13.03 4.84
N GLY A 396 27.44 -13.09 5.25
CA GLY A 396 28.02 -12.15 6.22
C GLY A 396 28.60 -10.89 5.57
N LEU A 397 29.15 -9.98 6.37
CA LEU A 397 29.66 -8.67 5.93
C LEU A 397 31.18 -8.65 5.62
N GLU A 398 31.92 -9.75 5.83
CA GLU A 398 33.37 -9.80 5.61
C GLU A 398 34.16 -8.73 6.37
N GLY A 399 33.72 -8.37 7.58
CA GLY A 399 34.35 -7.34 8.41
C GLY A 399 34.17 -5.92 7.88
N ARG A 400 33.40 -5.73 6.80
CA ARG A 400 33.14 -4.42 6.19
C ARG A 400 31.92 -3.76 6.83
N ALA A 401 31.97 -2.44 6.95
CA ALA A 401 30.85 -1.66 7.43
C ALA A 401 29.71 -1.59 6.40
N LEU A 402 28.48 -1.45 6.89
CA LEU A 402 27.31 -1.22 6.07
C LEU A 402 27.20 0.28 5.76
N ASP A 403 27.30 0.68 4.50
CA ASP A 403 27.28 2.12 4.13
C ASP A 403 25.87 2.69 4.19
N THR A 404 24.88 1.95 3.67
CA THR A 404 23.49 2.42 3.53
C THR A 404 22.50 1.32 3.85
N VAL A 405 21.42 1.68 4.54
CA VAL A 405 20.23 0.84 4.72
C VAL A 405 19.07 1.47 3.97
N VAL A 406 18.46 0.73 3.06
CA VAL A 406 17.13 1.02 2.50
C VAL A 406 16.14 0.07 3.17
N LEU A 407 14.97 0.57 3.57
CA LEU A 407 13.93 -0.27 4.15
C LEU A 407 12.53 0.15 3.69
N ASP A 408 11.72 -0.84 3.30
CA ASP A 408 10.30 -0.70 2.95
C ASP A 408 9.46 -1.69 3.79
N PRO A 409 9.32 -1.45 5.11
CA PRO A 409 8.64 -2.38 6.00
C PRO A 409 7.12 -2.43 5.76
N PRO A 410 6.44 -3.49 6.23
CA PRO A 410 4.98 -3.54 6.20
C PRO A 410 4.36 -2.40 7.04
N ARG A 411 3.04 -2.19 6.92
CA ARG A 411 2.27 -1.18 7.70
C ARG A 411 2.47 -1.19 9.22
N ALA A 412 2.99 -2.27 9.78
CA ALA A 412 3.34 -2.34 11.20
C ALA A 412 4.61 -1.57 11.56
N GLY A 413 5.41 -1.13 10.58
CA GLY A 413 6.76 -0.59 10.74
C GLY A 413 7.84 -1.69 10.81
N ALA A 414 9.11 -1.27 10.87
CA ALA A 414 10.27 -2.13 11.06
C ALA A 414 10.33 -2.70 12.49
N GLY A 415 9.89 -1.91 13.48
CA GLY A 415 9.82 -2.31 14.88
C GLY A 415 11.13 -2.11 15.66
N ARG A 416 11.01 -1.95 16.98
CA ARG A 416 12.08 -1.50 17.91
C ARG A 416 13.36 -2.31 17.74
N ARG A 417 13.24 -3.64 17.72
CA ARG A 417 14.38 -4.56 17.62
C ARG A 417 15.14 -4.46 16.30
N VAL A 418 14.48 -4.08 15.20
CA VAL A 418 15.16 -3.88 13.91
C VAL A 418 15.86 -2.52 13.93
N VAL A 419 15.18 -1.47 14.40
CA VAL A 419 15.77 -0.13 14.54
C VAL A 419 17.02 -0.16 15.43
N GLU A 420 16.98 -0.80 16.59
CA GLU A 420 18.14 -0.95 17.49
C GLU A 420 19.34 -1.63 16.81
N ARG A 421 19.09 -2.56 15.88
CA ARG A 421 20.17 -3.22 15.14
C ARG A 421 20.70 -2.38 14.00
N ILE A 422 19.84 -1.60 13.34
CA ILE A 422 20.27 -0.59 12.35
C ILE A 422 21.19 0.41 13.05
N LEU A 423 20.79 0.92 14.23
CA LEU A 423 21.61 1.81 15.04
C LEU A 423 22.96 1.19 15.41
N ALA A 424 22.97 -0.07 15.86
CA ALA A 424 24.20 -0.79 16.21
C ALA A 424 25.13 -1.07 15.01
N LEU A 425 24.58 -1.21 13.80
CA LEU A 425 25.35 -1.33 12.56
C LEU A 425 25.84 0.02 12.03
N ALA A 426 25.28 1.12 12.55
CA ALA A 426 25.70 2.50 12.29
C ALA A 426 25.92 2.88 10.81
N PRO A 427 24.98 2.60 9.88
CA PRO A 427 25.13 3.00 8.49
C PRO A 427 25.20 4.53 8.32
N GLY A 428 25.99 5.00 7.36
CA GLY A 428 26.09 6.43 7.07
C GLY A 428 24.78 7.05 6.55
N ARG A 429 23.87 6.22 6.01
CA ARG A 429 22.57 6.64 5.49
C ARG A 429 21.49 5.60 5.77
N VAL A 430 20.28 6.09 6.07
CA VAL A 430 19.06 5.27 6.15
C VAL A 430 17.99 5.90 5.25
N VAL A 431 17.51 5.16 4.26
CA VAL A 431 16.40 5.55 3.38
C VAL A 431 15.17 4.74 3.77
N TYR A 432 14.23 5.37 4.45
CA TYR A 432 13.01 4.73 4.96
C TYR A 432 11.85 5.03 4.01
N VAL A 433 11.31 3.98 3.38
CA VAL A 433 10.08 4.00 2.58
C VAL A 433 8.92 3.55 3.47
N SER A 434 7.79 4.25 3.46
CA SER A 434 6.64 3.88 4.30
C SER A 434 5.29 4.31 3.75
N CYS A 435 4.36 3.35 3.74
CA CYS A 435 2.94 3.56 3.43
C CYS A 435 2.06 3.92 4.66
N ASP A 436 2.64 3.99 5.87
CA ASP A 436 1.92 4.27 7.11
C ASP A 436 2.67 5.31 7.99
N PRO A 437 2.18 6.56 8.07
CA PRO A 437 2.89 7.62 8.78
C PRO A 437 2.99 7.39 10.29
N ALA A 438 2.10 6.61 10.90
CA ALA A 438 2.09 6.41 12.34
C ALA A 438 3.19 5.44 12.80
N SER A 439 3.32 4.30 12.11
CA SER A 439 4.40 3.34 12.34
C SER A 439 5.76 3.92 11.94
N PHE A 440 5.84 4.64 10.82
CA PHE A 440 7.04 5.41 10.46
C PHE A 440 7.43 6.39 11.57
N ALA A 441 6.51 7.23 12.05
CA ALA A 441 6.82 8.21 13.08
C ALA A 441 7.32 7.56 14.39
N ARG A 442 6.78 6.41 14.77
CA ARG A 442 7.26 5.66 15.94
C ARG A 442 8.67 5.13 15.73
N ASP A 443 8.96 4.57 14.56
CA ASP A 443 10.29 4.04 14.25
C ASP A 443 11.32 5.18 14.10
N LEU A 444 10.91 6.32 13.53
CA LEU A 444 11.68 7.56 13.45
C LEU A 444 12.05 8.08 14.84
N ALA A 445 11.13 8.05 15.80
CA ALA A 445 11.43 8.46 17.18
C ALA A 445 12.63 7.69 17.74
N TRP A 446 12.67 6.37 17.52
CA TRP A 446 13.77 5.51 17.97
C TRP A 446 15.07 5.75 17.20
N LEU A 447 15.00 6.01 15.89
CA LEU A 447 16.18 6.39 15.11
C LEU A 447 16.79 7.70 15.61
N ARG A 448 15.93 8.68 15.94
CA ARG A 448 16.36 9.98 16.50
C ARG A 448 16.94 9.84 17.90
N GLU A 449 16.32 9.06 18.77
CA GLU A 449 16.88 8.69 20.08
C GLU A 449 18.28 8.05 19.93
N GLY A 450 18.50 7.31 18.84
CA GLY A 450 19.78 6.69 18.49
C GLY A 450 20.78 7.57 17.74
N GLY A 451 20.52 8.88 17.62
CA GLY A 451 21.46 9.84 17.02
C GLY A 451 21.37 9.98 15.50
N TYR A 452 20.23 9.68 14.88
CA TYR A 452 19.97 10.01 13.47
C TYR A 452 19.06 11.23 13.33
N GLU A 453 19.32 12.04 12.31
CA GLU A 453 18.51 13.21 11.96
C GLU A 453 17.92 13.04 10.57
N VAL A 454 16.73 13.62 10.37
CA VAL A 454 16.08 13.65 9.06
C VAL A 454 16.74 14.74 8.23
N GLU A 455 17.33 14.35 7.10
CA GLU A 455 17.88 15.30 6.13
C GLU A 455 16.83 15.74 5.12
N ARG A 456 15.97 14.81 4.69
CA ARG A 456 14.94 15.05 3.68
C ARG A 456 13.76 14.11 3.88
N SER A 457 12.56 14.59 3.61
CA SER A 457 11.36 13.76 3.55
C SER A 457 10.51 14.13 2.33
N ARG A 458 9.94 13.12 1.67
CA ARG A 458 8.99 13.27 0.57
C ARG A 458 7.72 12.50 0.91
N VAL A 459 6.57 13.08 0.57
CA VAL A 459 5.26 12.39 0.56
C VAL A 459 4.83 12.23 -0.89
N ILE A 460 4.65 11.00 -1.32
CA ILE A 460 4.33 10.64 -2.70
C ILE A 460 2.89 10.14 -2.75
N ASP A 461 2.10 10.78 -3.63
CA ASP A 461 0.72 10.37 -3.90
C ASP A 461 0.67 9.16 -4.85
N LEU A 462 0.96 7.97 -4.30
CA LEU A 462 0.83 6.68 -5.01
C LEU A 462 -0.59 6.12 -5.02
N TYR A 463 -1.51 6.72 -4.27
CA TYR A 463 -2.87 6.21 -4.12
C TYR A 463 -3.92 7.34 -4.21
N PRO A 464 -4.00 8.07 -5.33
CA PRO A 464 -5.03 9.09 -5.54
C PRO A 464 -6.44 8.52 -5.29
N ASP A 465 -7.35 9.39 -4.84
CA ASP A 465 -8.71 9.07 -4.38
C ASP A 465 -8.81 8.19 -3.12
N THR A 466 -7.68 7.81 -2.52
CA THR A 466 -7.64 7.16 -1.22
C THR A 466 -6.92 8.04 -0.20
N HIS A 467 -7.09 7.71 1.08
CA HIS A 467 -6.36 8.37 2.17
C HIS A 467 -4.92 7.87 2.33
N HIS A 468 -4.53 6.80 1.63
CA HIS A 468 -3.18 6.26 1.72
C HIS A 468 -2.17 7.22 1.09
N LEU A 469 -1.00 7.30 1.71
CA LEU A 469 0.15 8.06 1.24
C LEU A 469 1.38 7.17 1.34
N GLU A 470 2.35 7.43 0.49
CA GLU A 470 3.69 6.85 0.60
C GLU A 470 4.65 7.95 1.05
N SER A 471 5.69 7.59 1.78
CA SER A 471 6.75 8.52 2.16
C SER A 471 8.12 7.90 1.93
N VAL A 472 9.08 8.74 1.56
CA VAL A 472 10.50 8.40 1.46
C VAL A 472 11.27 9.40 2.29
N THR A 473 11.97 8.94 3.32
CA THR A 473 12.72 9.80 4.24
C THR A 473 14.17 9.37 4.33
N LEU A 474 15.07 10.30 4.07
CA LEU A 474 16.51 10.16 4.26
C LEU A 474 16.89 10.59 5.67
N LEU A 475 17.60 9.71 6.37
CA LEU A 475 18.24 10.01 7.64
C LEU A 475 19.75 9.83 7.56
N ARG A 476 20.48 10.65 8.33
CA ARG A 476 21.93 10.55 8.53
C ARG A 476 22.28 10.59 10.01
N PRO A 477 23.44 10.04 10.42
CA PRO A 477 23.96 10.28 11.75
C PRO A 477 24.07 11.79 12.03
N ALA A 478 23.62 12.21 13.22
CA ALA A 478 23.76 13.58 13.69
C ALA A 478 25.24 13.97 13.72
N ALA A 479 25.54 15.24 13.42
CA ALA A 479 26.91 15.74 13.28
C ALA A 479 27.80 15.48 14.51
N GLU A 480 27.23 15.41 15.72
CA GLU A 480 27.96 15.13 16.97
C GLU A 480 28.45 13.67 17.10
N VAL A 481 27.76 12.72 16.45
CA VAL A 481 28.12 11.29 16.50
C VAL A 481 29.23 10.95 15.49
N ALA A 482 29.32 11.69 14.39
CA ALA A 482 30.33 11.46 13.34
C ALA A 482 31.78 11.71 13.81
N THR A 483 31.96 12.49 14.89
CA THR A 483 33.27 12.81 15.48
C THR A 483 33.73 11.82 16.56
N ALA A 484 32.86 10.97 17.09
CA ALA A 484 33.21 10.04 18.17
C ALA A 484 33.75 8.68 17.67
N THR A 485 33.71 8.42 16.36
CA THR A 485 34.05 7.13 15.74
C THR A 485 35.19 7.21 14.71
N ARG A 486 35.96 8.30 14.71
CA ARG A 486 37.20 8.41 13.91
C ARG A 486 38.44 8.10 14.74
#